data_AF-A0AAD9PXW2-F1
#
_entry.id   AF-A0AAD9PXW2-F1
#
_cell.length_a   1.000
_cell.length_b   1.000
_cell.length_c   1.000
_cell.angle_alpha   90.00
_cell.angle_beta   90.00
_cell.angle_gamma   90.00
#
_symmetry.space_group_name_H-M   'P 1'
#
loop_
_entity.id
_entity.type
_entity.pdbx_description
1 polymer ?
#
loop_
_entity_poly.entity_id
_entity_poly.type
_entity_poly.pdbx_seq_one_letter_code
_entity_poly.pdbx_strand_id
1 'polypeptide(L)'
;MAKVMRAKPRYKKQQLEKVEECGELESITVMYDGKKHAVEFPKSADAKVIRQNIKSATGIKGSFYVHFGDSSNNNYLHCSSVTSSNLAKLAGNVVEVRGGNDFNKGGDATWYSNSQQLKPEVQLKFREMEIIPFDNPP
;
A
#
# COMPACT_ATOMS: atom_id res chain seq x y z
N MET A 1 0.32 -5.17 -47.81
CA MET A 1 0.67 -4.56 -46.52
C MET A 1 -0.16 -5.22 -45.42
N ALA A 2 0.43 -6.13 -44.63
CA ALA A 2 -0.28 -6.87 -43.60
C ALA A 2 -0.25 -6.11 -42.25
N LYS A 3 -1.43 -5.84 -41.68
CA LYS A 3 -1.57 -5.22 -40.34
C LYS A 3 -1.26 -6.28 -39.26
N VAL A 4 -0.13 -6.14 -38.59
CA VAL A 4 0.21 -6.92 -37.39
C VAL A 4 -0.63 -6.40 -36.22
N MET A 5 -1.70 -7.12 -35.85
CA MET A 5 -2.47 -6.83 -34.65
C MET A 5 -1.69 -7.35 -33.43
N ARG A 6 -1.09 -6.43 -32.66
CA ARG A 6 -0.47 -6.75 -31.36
C ARG A 6 -1.58 -7.06 -30.34
N ALA A 7 -1.72 -8.33 -29.96
CA ALA A 7 -2.57 -8.75 -28.86
C ALA A 7 -2.05 -8.17 -27.53
N LYS A 8 -2.94 -7.58 -26.73
CA LYS A 8 -2.64 -7.09 -25.39
C LYS A 8 -2.30 -8.29 -24.47
N PRO A 9 -1.26 -8.24 -23.64
CA PRO A 9 -0.93 -9.34 -22.74
C PRO A 9 -2.04 -9.51 -21.71
N ARG A 10 -2.67 -10.69 -21.73
CA ARG A 10 -3.66 -11.14 -20.76
C ARG A 10 -2.91 -11.46 -19.46
N TYR A 11 -2.98 -10.58 -18.46
CA TYR A 11 -2.38 -10.81 -17.16
C TYR A 11 -2.87 -12.16 -16.60
N LYS A 12 -1.92 -13.08 -16.38
CA LYS A 12 -2.16 -14.37 -15.73
C LYS A 12 -2.61 -14.09 -14.30
N LYS A 13 -3.85 -14.48 -13.97
CA LYS A 13 -4.30 -14.71 -12.60
C LYS A 13 -3.46 -15.86 -12.03
N GLN A 14 -2.31 -15.56 -11.44
CA GLN A 14 -1.57 -16.54 -10.67
C GLN A 14 -2.01 -16.47 -9.20
N GLN A 15 -2.71 -17.54 -8.82
CA GLN A 15 -2.66 -18.20 -7.53
C GLN A 15 -3.34 -17.46 -6.37
N LEU A 16 -4.63 -17.79 -6.27
CA LEU A 16 -5.47 -17.71 -5.09
C LEU A 16 -4.94 -18.75 -4.06
N GLU A 17 -3.82 -18.47 -3.40
CA GLU A 17 -3.43 -19.26 -2.23
C GLU A 17 -4.29 -18.82 -1.04
N LYS A 18 -5.02 -19.81 -0.51
CA LYS A 18 -5.80 -19.86 0.73
C LYS A 18 -5.83 -18.54 1.51
N VAL A 19 -6.91 -17.79 1.32
CA VAL A 19 -7.33 -16.77 2.29
C VAL A 19 -7.75 -17.54 3.54
N GLU A 20 -6.81 -17.68 4.48
CA GLU A 20 -7.12 -17.94 5.88
C GLU A 20 -8.26 -17.00 6.27
N GLU A 21 -9.29 -17.57 6.90
CA GLU A 21 -10.50 -16.88 7.35
C GLU A 21 -10.13 -15.52 7.92
N CYS A 22 -10.37 -14.47 7.13
CA CYS A 22 -10.16 -13.11 7.59
C CYS A 22 -11.15 -12.88 8.72
N GLY A 23 -10.63 -12.81 9.94
CA GLY A 23 -11.38 -12.32 11.09
C GLY A 23 -12.15 -11.07 10.69
N GLU A 24 -13.40 -11.00 11.12
CA GLU A 24 -14.28 -9.87 10.83
C GLU A 24 -13.58 -8.59 11.28
N LEU A 25 -13.23 -7.71 10.33
CA LEU A 25 -12.65 -6.42 10.66
C LEU A 25 -13.77 -5.54 11.22
N GLU A 26 -13.88 -5.49 12.55
CA GLU A 26 -14.89 -4.68 13.24
C GLU A 26 -14.44 -3.22 13.41
N SER A 27 -13.14 -3.00 13.67
CA SER A 27 -12.58 -1.64 13.81
C SER A 27 -11.08 -1.57 13.53
N ILE A 28 -10.59 -0.37 13.22
CA ILE A 28 -9.16 -0.05 13.16
C ILE A 28 -8.88 1.32 13.78
N THR A 29 -7.72 1.48 14.40
CA THR A 29 -7.23 2.79 14.84
C THR A 29 -6.27 3.35 13.81
N VAL A 30 -6.61 4.51 13.26
CA VAL A 30 -5.76 5.24 12.30
C VAL A 30 -5.25 6.53 12.93
N MET A 31 -3.99 6.87 12.66
CA MET A 31 -3.41 8.16 13.01
C MET A 31 -3.39 9.06 11.78
N TYR A 32 -3.93 10.26 11.87
CA TYR A 32 -3.87 11.26 10.81
C TYR A 32 -3.55 12.62 11.42
N ASP A 33 -2.54 13.31 10.89
CA ASP A 33 -2.13 14.64 11.38
C ASP A 33 -1.86 14.68 12.90
N GLY A 34 -1.22 13.63 13.42
CA GLY A 34 -0.93 13.46 14.85
C GLY A 34 -2.14 13.12 15.73
N LYS A 35 -3.34 13.00 15.17
CA LYS A 35 -4.56 12.65 15.89
C LYS A 35 -4.94 11.20 15.66
N LYS A 36 -5.40 10.52 16.71
CA LYS A 36 -5.94 9.15 16.63
C LYS A 36 -7.42 9.19 16.30
N HIS A 37 -7.82 8.39 15.33
CA HIS A 37 -9.20 8.20 14.92
C HIS A 37 -9.53 6.71 14.99
N ALA A 38 -10.56 6.36 15.75
CA ALA A 38 -11.14 5.02 15.70
C ALA A 38 -12.13 4.96 14.54
N VAL A 39 -11.94 3.99 13.64
CA VAL A 39 -12.82 3.76 12.49
C VAL A 39 -13.48 2.42 12.64
N GLU A 40 -14.79 2.42 12.77
CA GLU A 40 -15.61 1.21 12.83
C GLU A 40 -16.13 0.86 11.45
N PHE A 41 -16.23 -0.44 11.18
CA PHE A 41 -16.72 -0.95 9.92
C PHE A 41 -17.91 -1.89 10.13
N PRO A 42 -18.94 -1.80 9.27
CA PRO A 42 -19.99 -2.81 9.24
C PRO A 42 -19.41 -4.21 9.00
N LYS A 43 -20.03 -5.24 9.60
CA LYS A 43 -19.72 -6.63 9.26
C LYS A 43 -19.92 -6.84 7.75
N SER A 44 -18.88 -7.31 7.06
CA SER A 44 -18.83 -7.43 5.59
C SER A 44 -18.84 -6.09 4.82
N ALA A 45 -18.16 -5.05 5.33
CA ALA A 45 -17.99 -3.80 4.60
C ALA A 45 -17.19 -3.99 3.30
N ASP A 46 -17.74 -3.48 2.19
CA ASP A 46 -17.01 -3.39 0.92
C ASP A 46 -15.84 -2.39 1.02
N ALA A 47 -14.82 -2.57 0.19
CA ALA A 47 -13.65 -1.70 0.10
C ALA A 47 -14.04 -0.22 -0.12
N LYS A 48 -15.15 0.05 -0.84
CA LYS A 48 -15.65 1.42 -1.01
C LYS A 48 -16.13 2.02 0.31
N VAL A 49 -16.88 1.27 1.10
CA VAL A 49 -17.41 1.70 2.41
C VAL A 49 -16.25 1.92 3.38
N ILE A 50 -15.29 1.00 3.42
CA ILE A 50 -14.09 1.12 4.25
C ILE A 50 -13.32 2.41 3.94
N ARG A 51 -13.03 2.67 2.65
CA ARG A 51 -12.39 3.91 2.22
C ARG A 51 -13.18 5.15 2.63
N GLN A 52 -14.50 5.11 2.45
CA GLN A 52 -15.38 6.21 2.81
C GLN A 52 -15.35 6.48 4.32
N ASN A 53 -15.42 5.45 5.16
CA ASN A 53 -15.38 5.59 6.61
C ASN A 53 -14.06 6.18 7.09
N ILE A 54 -12.92 5.72 6.53
CA ILE A 54 -11.62 6.30 6.85
C ILE A 54 -11.58 7.78 6.47
N LYS A 55 -12.07 8.15 5.28
CA LYS A 55 -12.15 9.55 4.84
C LYS A 55 -13.05 10.39 5.73
N SER A 56 -14.22 9.87 6.11
CA SER A 56 -15.17 10.55 7.00
C SER A 56 -14.58 10.78 8.39
N ALA A 57 -13.83 9.80 8.92
CA ALA A 57 -13.21 9.91 10.23
C ALA A 57 -12.01 10.88 10.25
N THR A 58 -11.22 10.91 9.18
CA THR A 58 -9.98 11.69 9.09
C THR A 58 -10.14 13.07 8.42
N GLY A 59 -11.24 13.30 7.69
CA GLY A 59 -11.46 14.53 6.92
C GLY A 59 -10.75 14.58 5.56
N ILE A 60 -10.18 13.45 5.11
CA ILE A 60 -9.45 13.35 3.84
C ILE A 60 -10.40 13.44 2.63
N LYS A 61 -10.09 14.31 1.68
CA LYS A 61 -10.85 14.46 0.43
C LYS A 61 -10.25 13.64 -0.72
N GLY A 62 -8.92 13.59 -0.80
CA GLY A 62 -8.18 12.96 -1.89
C GLY A 62 -7.93 11.45 -1.74
N SER A 63 -7.03 10.93 -2.59
CA SER A 63 -6.42 9.61 -2.35
C SER A 63 -5.46 9.69 -1.16
N PHE A 64 -5.27 8.55 -0.50
CA PHE A 64 -4.43 8.42 0.67
C PHE A 64 -3.73 7.07 0.66
N TYR A 65 -2.76 6.92 1.54
CA TYR A 65 -2.11 5.64 1.79
C TYR A 65 -2.02 5.38 3.29
N VAL A 66 -2.06 4.11 3.65
CA VAL A 66 -1.91 3.62 5.01
C VAL A 66 -0.49 3.10 5.15
N HIS A 67 0.31 3.75 5.99
CA HIS A 67 1.62 3.27 6.41
C HIS A 67 1.47 2.40 7.66
N PHE A 68 2.15 1.26 7.66
CA PHE A 68 2.12 0.31 8.77
C PHE A 68 3.51 -0.26 9.06
N GLY A 69 3.84 -0.44 10.33
CA GLY A 69 5.17 -0.85 10.79
C GLY A 69 6.08 0.33 11.14
N ASP A 70 7.32 0.03 11.52
CA ASP A 70 8.27 1.03 11.98
C ASP A 70 8.69 2.00 10.88
N SER A 71 9.19 3.18 11.28
CA SER A 71 9.67 4.23 10.36
C SER A 71 10.81 3.77 9.43
N SER A 72 11.46 2.65 9.73
CA SER A 72 12.49 2.01 8.89
C SER A 72 11.90 1.16 7.75
N ASN A 73 10.61 0.79 7.83
CA ASN A 73 9.95 -0.07 6.87
C ASN A 73 8.96 0.73 6.00
N ASN A 74 9.21 0.71 4.69
CA ASN A 74 8.41 1.39 3.68
C ASN A 74 7.17 0.57 3.27
N ASN A 75 6.40 0.13 4.26
CA ASN A 75 5.19 -0.65 4.03
C ASN A 75 3.99 0.29 3.91
N TYR A 76 3.49 0.42 2.68
CA TYR A 76 2.38 1.31 2.35
C TYR A 76 1.27 0.55 1.64
N LEU A 77 0.03 0.88 1.99
CA LEU A 77 -1.16 0.40 1.30
C LEU A 77 -1.90 1.60 0.69
N HIS A 78 -1.92 1.69 -0.64
CA HIS A 78 -2.71 2.70 -1.34
C HIS A 78 -4.21 2.52 -1.07
N CYS A 79 -4.99 3.61 -1.04
CA CYS A 79 -6.42 3.55 -0.75
C CYS A 79 -7.20 2.57 -1.66
N SER A 80 -6.78 2.36 -2.91
CA SER A 80 -7.40 1.36 -3.81
C SER A 80 -7.28 -0.07 -3.30
N SER A 81 -6.22 -0.36 -2.55
CA SER A 81 -5.87 -1.68 -2.00
C SER A 81 -6.29 -1.84 -0.54
N VAL A 82 -6.93 -0.81 0.03
CA VAL A 82 -7.53 -0.87 1.37
C VAL A 82 -8.80 -1.71 1.28
N THR A 83 -8.70 -2.96 1.74
CA THR A 83 -9.79 -3.94 1.81
C THR A 83 -9.89 -4.49 3.23
N SER A 84 -11.03 -5.07 3.58
CA SER A 84 -11.24 -5.72 4.89
C SER A 84 -10.14 -6.73 5.20
N SER A 85 -9.78 -7.59 4.23
CA SER A 85 -8.72 -8.58 4.39
C SER A 85 -7.34 -7.99 4.67
N ASN A 86 -6.97 -6.90 3.98
CA ASN A 86 -5.66 -6.26 4.19
C ASN A 86 -5.61 -5.51 5.52
N LEU A 87 -6.71 -4.85 5.89
CA LEU A 87 -6.81 -4.16 7.17
C LEU A 87 -6.95 -5.13 8.36
N ALA A 88 -7.57 -6.30 8.18
CA ALA A 88 -7.68 -7.32 9.22
C ALA A 88 -6.30 -7.81 9.69
N LYS A 89 -5.33 -7.90 8.77
CA LYS A 89 -3.92 -8.19 9.10
C LYS A 89 -3.24 -7.08 9.91
N LEU A 90 -3.79 -5.88 9.86
CA LEU A 90 -3.30 -4.69 10.57
C LEU A 90 -4.16 -4.37 11.80
N ALA A 91 -5.21 -5.16 12.07
CA ALA A 91 -6.08 -4.96 13.22
C ALA A 91 -5.28 -5.09 14.53
N GLY A 92 -5.53 -4.18 15.47
CA GLY A 92 -4.78 -4.08 16.73
C GLY A 92 -3.55 -3.17 16.68
N ASN A 93 -3.03 -2.85 15.49
CA ASN A 93 -1.95 -1.87 15.32
C ASN A 93 -2.50 -0.47 15.04
N VAL A 94 -1.78 0.56 15.50
CA VAL A 94 -2.04 1.94 15.08
C VAL A 94 -1.37 2.14 13.73
N VAL A 95 -2.18 2.34 12.69
CA VAL A 95 -1.67 2.59 11.34
C VAL A 95 -1.70 4.09 11.06
N GLU A 96 -0.72 4.60 10.32
CA GLU A 96 -0.66 6.01 9.98
C GLU A 96 -1.26 6.24 8.61
N VAL A 97 -2.26 7.12 8.51
CA VAL A 97 -2.81 7.56 7.23
C VAL A 97 -2.04 8.81 6.81
N ARG A 98 -1.59 8.83 5.56
CA ARG A 98 -0.87 9.96 4.98
C ARG A 98 -1.45 10.33 3.62
N GLY A 99 -1.24 11.60 3.23
CA GLY A 99 -1.78 12.18 2.00
C GLY A 99 -3.23 12.65 2.14
N GLY A 100 -3.84 13.02 1.01
CA GLY A 100 -5.27 13.30 0.94
C GLY A 100 -5.74 14.70 1.39
N ASN A 101 -4.81 15.60 1.76
CA ASN A 101 -5.09 17.03 1.92
C ASN A 101 -4.56 17.84 0.71
N ASP A 102 -5.01 19.08 0.57
CA ASP A 102 -4.66 19.97 -0.56
C ASP A 102 -3.17 20.38 -0.55
N PHE A 103 -2.50 20.32 0.61
CA PHE A 103 -1.07 20.65 0.76
C PHE A 103 -0.14 19.52 0.33
N ASN A 104 -0.49 18.27 0.61
CA ASN A 104 0.27 17.06 0.29
C ASN A 104 -0.22 16.49 -1.04
N LYS A 105 -0.09 17.25 -2.14
CA LYS A 105 -0.28 16.89 -3.55
C LYS A 105 -0.83 15.46 -3.85
N GLY A 106 -2.04 15.12 -3.38
CA GLY A 106 -2.65 13.80 -3.53
C GLY A 106 -1.86 12.60 -2.96
N GLY A 107 -2.55 11.58 -2.44
CA GLY A 107 -1.90 10.33 -2.05
C GLY A 107 -1.22 9.60 -3.21
N ASP A 108 -1.61 9.90 -4.45
CA ASP A 108 -1.12 9.24 -5.67
C ASP A 108 0.34 9.59 -5.99
N ALA A 109 0.77 10.84 -5.80
CA ALA A 109 2.14 11.25 -6.11
C ALA A 109 3.14 10.60 -5.15
N THR A 110 2.81 10.56 -3.86
CA THR A 110 3.64 9.88 -2.86
C THR A 110 3.62 8.37 -3.05
N TRP A 111 2.47 7.79 -3.41
CA TRP A 111 2.39 6.38 -3.76
C TRP A 111 3.27 6.02 -4.96
N TYR A 112 3.22 6.81 -6.03
CA TYR A 112 4.04 6.58 -7.22
C TYR A 112 5.54 6.66 -6.93
N SER A 113 5.95 7.60 -6.06
CA SER A 113 7.32 7.69 -5.58
C SER A 113 7.73 6.45 -4.77
N ASN A 114 6.91 6.04 -3.79
CA ASN A 114 7.27 4.94 -2.89
C ASN A 114 7.22 3.57 -3.57
N SER A 115 6.28 3.36 -4.50
CA SER A 115 6.14 2.09 -5.24
C SER A 115 7.30 1.79 -6.19
N GLN A 116 8.08 2.81 -6.58
CA GLN A 116 9.28 2.65 -7.41
C GLN A 116 10.56 2.45 -6.59
N GLN A 117 10.51 2.68 -5.28
CA GLN A 117 11.67 2.46 -4.43
C GLN A 117 11.86 0.96 -4.23
N LEU A 118 13.08 0.49 -4.51
CA LEU A 118 13.50 -0.85 -4.14
C LEU A 118 13.44 -1.00 -2.62
N LYS A 119 13.07 -2.19 -2.15
CA LYS A 119 13.14 -2.50 -0.71
C LYS A 119 14.58 -2.28 -0.20
N PRO A 120 14.76 -1.83 1.05
CA PRO A 120 16.10 -1.56 1.61
C PRO A 120 17.06 -2.75 1.47
N GLU A 121 16.57 -3.97 1.69
CA GLU A 121 17.33 -5.22 1.54
C GLU A 121 17.83 -5.45 0.10
N VAL A 122 17.05 -5.05 -0.91
CA VAL A 122 17.41 -5.19 -2.32
C VAL A 122 18.43 -4.12 -2.70
N GLN A 123 18.28 -2.90 -2.18
CA GLN A 123 19.27 -1.84 -2.36
C GLN A 123 20.64 -2.22 -1.79
N LEU A 124 20.67 -2.87 -0.62
CA LEU A 124 21.90 -3.38 -0.02
C LEU A 124 22.58 -4.42 -0.91
N LYS A 125 21.84 -5.40 -1.43
CA LYS A 125 22.38 -6.40 -2.37
C LYS A 125 22.96 -5.78 -3.65
N PHE A 126 22.31 -4.76 -4.22
CA PHE A 126 22.85 -4.06 -5.38
C PHE A 126 24.17 -3.35 -5.06
N ARG A 127 24.26 -2.70 -3.89
CA ARG A 127 25.50 -2.06 -3.43
C ARG A 127 26.62 -3.07 -3.20
N GLU A 128 26.31 -4.25 -2.66
CA GLU A 128 27.29 -5.33 -2.48
C GLU A 128 27.81 -5.85 -3.83
N MET A 129 26.97 -5.96 -4.86
CA MET A 129 27.38 -6.36 -6.21
C MET A 129 28.25 -5.31 -6.92
N GLU A 130 28.01 -4.02 -6.69
CA GLU A 130 28.85 -2.94 -7.24
C GLU A 130 30.28 -2.93 -6.65
N ILE A 131 30.49 -3.54 -5.47
CA ILE A 131 31.78 -3.58 -4.78
C ILE A 131 32.64 -4.78 -5.23
N ILE A 132 32.23 -5.57 -6.23
CA ILE A 132 33.10 -6.59 -6.82
C ILE A 132 33.90 -5.90 -7.95
N PRO A 133 35.14 -5.43 -7.73
CA PRO A 133 35.97 -4.99 -8.83
C PRO A 133 36.15 -6.17 -9.78
N PHE A 134 35.75 -5.98 -11.04
CA PHE A 134 36.06 -6.90 -12.11
C PHE A 134 37.55 -6.75 -12.44
N ASP A 135 38.40 -7.33 -11.60
CA ASP A 135 39.83 -7.41 -11.82
C ASP A 135 40.08 -8.56 -12.79
N ASN A 136 39.87 -8.29 -14.08
CA ASN A 136 40.18 -9.24 -15.14
C ASN A 136 41.60 -8.90 -15.62
N PRO A 137 42.64 -9.66 -15.21
CA PRO A 137 43.98 -9.43 -15.72
C PRO A 137 44.01 -9.69 -17.24
N PRO A 138 44.83 -8.93 -18.00
CA PRO A 138 44.95 -9.07 -19.46
C PRO A 138 45.52 -10.41 -19.90
#